data_AF-A0A5J4KYN3-F1
#
_entry.id   AF-A0A5J4KYN3-F1
#
_cell.length_a   1.000
_cell.length_b   1.000
_cell.length_c   1.000
_cell.angle_alpha   90.00
_cell.angle_beta   90.00
_cell.angle_gamma   90.00
#
_symmetry.space_group_name_H-M   'P 1'
#
loop_
_entity.id
_entity.type
_entity.pdbx_description
1 polymer ?
#
loop_
_entity_poly.entity_id
_entity_poly.type
_entity_poly.pdbx_seq_one_letter_code
_entity_poly.pdbx_strand_id
1 'polypeptide(L)'
;MNLVFSSTTQLAAAIRAGHVSATEVLQAHLAQIDAHNPTVNAVITLDAEHAYEQARKADEALARGEHWGPLHGVPFTLKDAHATAGMRTTTGFPPLVNYVPRRIVPLPHASERQAVFSWGKRTWL
;
A
#
# COMPACT_ATOMS: atom_id res chain seq x y z
N MET A 1 -15.47 -3.82 13.76
CA MET A 1 -15.00 -2.68 12.95
C MET A 1 -15.07 -3.08 11.49
N ASN A 2 -15.57 -2.24 10.59
CA ASN A 2 -15.48 -2.54 9.15
C ASN A 2 -14.13 -2.06 8.63
N LEU A 3 -13.20 -2.98 8.37
CA LEU A 3 -11.80 -2.65 8.06
C LEU A 3 -11.66 -1.78 6.80
N VAL A 4 -12.44 -2.06 5.76
CA VAL A 4 -12.35 -1.40 4.44
C VAL A 4 -12.95 0.01 4.45
N PHE A 5 -13.90 0.27 5.34
CA PHE A 5 -14.59 1.57 5.43
C PHE A 5 -14.21 2.39 6.67
N SER A 6 -13.22 1.93 7.44
CA SER A 6 -12.68 2.69 8.58
C SER A 6 -11.74 3.79 8.09
N SER A 7 -11.68 4.90 8.82
CA SER A 7 -10.70 5.94 8.52
C SER A 7 -9.27 5.43 8.75
N THR A 8 -8.30 6.04 8.08
CA THR A 8 -6.87 5.78 8.29
C THR A 8 -6.47 5.92 9.76
N THR A 9 -7.01 6.93 10.47
CA THR A 9 -6.73 7.16 11.89
C THR A 9 -7.34 6.09 12.80
N GLN A 10 -8.52 5.56 12.46
CA GLN A 10 -9.14 4.43 13.16
C GLN A 10 -8.32 3.16 12.98
N LEU A 11 -7.90 2.85 11.75
CA LEU A 11 -7.03 1.71 11.46
C LEU A 11 -5.70 1.81 12.19
N ALA A 12 -5.02 2.96 12.11
CA ALA A 12 -3.76 3.19 12.81
C ALA A 12 -3.88 3.02 14.34
N ALA A 13 -4.99 3.50 14.93
CA ALA A 13 -5.25 3.35 16.35
C ALA A 13 -5.55 1.89 16.73
N ALA A 14 -6.33 1.18 15.92
CA ALA A 14 -6.68 -0.22 16.15
C ALA A 14 -5.46 -1.14 16.02
N ILE A 15 -4.61 -0.92 15.02
CA ILE A 15 -3.35 -1.65 14.84
C ILE A 15 -2.43 -1.38 16.03
N ARG A 16 -2.19 -0.11 16.38
CA ARG A 16 -1.32 0.24 17.52
C ARG A 16 -1.80 -0.35 18.85
N ALA A 17 -3.12 -0.48 19.03
CA ALA A 17 -3.71 -1.09 20.21
C ALA A 17 -3.67 -2.63 20.19
N GLY A 18 -3.25 -3.25 19.08
CA GLY A 18 -3.28 -4.71 18.91
C GLY A 18 -4.68 -5.29 18.75
N HIS A 19 -5.70 -4.45 18.47
CA HIS A 19 -7.08 -4.92 18.26
C HIS A 19 -7.27 -5.61 16.91
N VAL A 20 -6.44 -5.25 15.94
CA VAL A 20 -6.34 -5.86 14.61
C VAL A 20 -4.87 -5.84 14.19
N SER A 21 -4.43 -6.79 13.39
CA SER A 21 -3.10 -6.81 12.79
C SER A 21 -3.05 -6.01 11.48
N ALA A 22 -1.86 -5.54 11.12
CA ALA A 22 -1.59 -4.96 9.81
C ALA A 22 -1.89 -5.97 8.69
N THR A 23 -1.60 -7.25 8.92
CA THR A 23 -1.89 -8.34 7.96
C THR A 23 -3.38 -8.54 7.73
N GLU A 24 -4.22 -8.52 8.78
CA GLU A 24 -5.68 -8.60 8.64
C GLU A 24 -6.26 -7.39 7.90
N VAL A 25 -5.78 -6.18 8.23
CA VAL A 25 -6.20 -4.96 7.53
C VAL A 25 -5.82 -5.04 6.06
N LEU A 26 -4.61 -5.50 5.74
CA LEU A 26 -4.16 -5.72 4.38
C LEU A 26 -5.06 -6.72 3.62
N GLN A 27 -5.30 -7.89 4.20
CA GLN A 27 -6.13 -8.94 3.59
C GLN A 27 -7.52 -8.41 3.21
N ALA A 28 -8.15 -7.63 4.10
CA ALA A 28 -9.45 -7.03 3.82
C ALA A 28 -9.40 -6.06 2.63
N HIS A 29 -8.34 -5.27 2.49
CA HIS A 29 -8.18 -4.33 1.36
C HIS A 29 -7.85 -5.05 0.05
N LEU A 30 -7.06 -6.12 0.09
CA LEU A 30 -6.78 -6.94 -1.10
C LEU A 30 -8.05 -7.64 -1.60
N ALA A 31 -8.88 -8.18 -0.70
CA ALA A 31 -10.18 -8.75 -1.06
C ALA A 31 -11.11 -7.71 -1.70
N GLN A 32 -11.09 -6.46 -1.20
CA GLN A 32 -11.85 -5.37 -1.80
C GLN A 32 -11.34 -5.03 -3.21
N ILE A 33 -10.02 -4.98 -3.40
CA ILE A 33 -9.38 -4.76 -4.70
C ILE A 33 -9.79 -5.86 -5.67
N ASP A 34 -9.69 -7.13 -5.27
CA ASP A 34 -10.06 -8.27 -6.12
C ASP A 34 -11.53 -8.20 -6.59
N ALA A 35 -12.45 -7.88 -5.67
CA ALA A 35 -13.87 -7.81 -5.96
C ALA A 35 -14.28 -6.63 -6.88
N HIS A 36 -13.59 -5.48 -6.80
CA HIS A 36 -14.08 -4.24 -7.42
C HIS A 36 -13.16 -3.68 -8.51
N ASN A 37 -11.84 -3.91 -8.41
CA ASN A 37 -10.85 -3.35 -9.33
C ASN A 37 -11.05 -3.78 -10.80
N PRO A 38 -11.58 -4.97 -11.14
CA PRO A 38 -11.90 -5.31 -12.53
C PRO A 38 -12.87 -4.32 -13.20
N THR A 39 -13.76 -3.70 -12.42
CA THR A 39 -14.75 -2.74 -12.94
C THR A 39 -14.22 -1.31 -12.95
N VAL A 40 -13.48 -0.91 -11.91
CA VAL A 40 -13.03 0.49 -11.75
C VAL A 40 -11.63 0.75 -12.31
N ASN A 41 -10.82 -0.29 -12.51
CA ASN A 41 -9.42 -0.23 -12.98
C ASN A 41 -8.61 0.84 -12.22
N ALA A 42 -8.71 0.82 -10.90
CA ALA A 42 -8.04 1.73 -10.00
C ALA A 42 -6.57 1.31 -9.83
N VAL A 43 -6.32 0.11 -9.34
CA VAL A 43 -4.99 -0.43 -9.07
C VAL A 43 -4.45 -1.05 -10.36
N ILE A 44 -3.38 -0.49 -10.92
CA ILE A 44 -2.81 -0.95 -12.21
C ILE A 44 -1.53 -1.78 -12.04
N THR A 45 -0.89 -1.70 -10.88
CA THR A 45 0.29 -2.49 -10.53
C THR A 45 0.15 -2.88 -9.07
N LEU A 46 -0.06 -4.16 -8.81
CA LEU A 46 -0.21 -4.73 -7.48
C LEU A 46 0.96 -5.67 -7.19
N ASP A 47 1.71 -5.37 -6.14
CA ASP A 47 2.73 -6.26 -5.58
C ASP A 47 2.23 -6.78 -4.22
N ALA A 48 1.35 -7.78 -4.28
CA ALA A 48 0.69 -8.33 -3.10
C ALA A 48 1.71 -9.00 -2.16
N GLU A 49 2.68 -9.73 -2.71
CA GLU A 49 3.73 -10.43 -1.94
C GLU A 49 4.56 -9.44 -1.12
N HIS A 50 5.05 -8.36 -1.75
CA HIS A 50 5.79 -7.34 -1.02
C HIS A 50 4.94 -6.69 0.07
N ALA A 51 3.68 -6.38 -0.25
CA ALA A 51 2.77 -5.78 0.72
C ALA A 51 2.51 -6.68 1.94
N TYR A 52 2.32 -7.99 1.72
CA TYR A 52 2.20 -8.97 2.79
C TYR A 52 3.45 -9.00 3.67
N GLU A 53 4.63 -9.03 3.07
CA GLU A 53 5.88 -9.03 3.83
C GLU A 53 6.05 -7.75 4.67
N GLN A 54 5.64 -6.58 4.17
CA GLN A 54 5.67 -5.34 4.96
C GLN A 54 4.64 -5.33 6.10
N ALA A 55 3.44 -5.85 5.86
CA ALA A 55 2.42 -5.98 6.91
C ALA A 55 2.89 -6.92 8.03
N ARG A 56 3.47 -8.07 7.66
CA ARG A 56 4.06 -9.03 8.60
C ARG A 56 5.17 -8.39 9.44
N LYS A 57 6.08 -7.63 8.82
CA LYS A 57 7.14 -6.90 9.55
C LYS A 57 6.57 -5.83 10.50
N ALA A 58 5.45 -5.20 10.14
CA ALA A 58 4.79 -4.23 11.00
C ALA A 58 4.24 -4.92 12.25
N ASP A 59 3.54 -6.04 12.06
CA ASP A 59 3.02 -6.86 13.16
C ASP A 59 4.14 -7.34 14.10
N GLU A 60 5.25 -7.82 13.53
CA GLU A 60 6.43 -8.22 14.31
C GLU A 60 7.09 -7.04 15.07
N ALA A 61 7.17 -5.87 14.43
CA ALA A 61 7.70 -4.68 15.09
C ALA A 61 6.82 -4.25 16.26
N LEU A 62 5.50 -4.26 16.08
CA LEU A 62 4.55 -3.96 17.16
C LEU A 62 4.72 -4.94 18.32
N ALA A 63 4.88 -6.24 18.04
CA ALA A 63 5.10 -7.26 19.06
C ALA A 63 6.41 -7.04 19.85
N ARG A 64 7.41 -6.40 19.26
CA ARG A 64 8.65 -5.96 19.94
C ARG A 64 8.53 -4.61 20.65
N GLY A 65 7.36 -3.97 20.62
CA GLY A 65 7.15 -2.62 21.15
C GLY A 65 7.71 -1.51 20.26
N GLU A 66 8.08 -1.80 19.02
CA GLU A 66 8.56 -0.82 18.05
C GLU A 66 7.39 -0.19 17.29
N HIS A 67 7.39 1.14 17.16
CA HIS A 67 6.38 1.88 16.40
C HIS A 67 7.03 2.71 15.31
N TRP A 68 6.60 2.52 14.06
CA TRP A 68 7.25 3.13 12.89
C TRP A 68 6.75 4.54 12.53
N GLY A 69 5.85 5.09 13.34
CA GLY A 69 5.25 6.40 13.14
C GLY A 69 3.74 6.34 12.97
N PRO A 70 3.07 7.46 12.67
CA PRO A 70 1.61 7.58 12.75
C PRO A 70 0.81 6.59 11.90
N LEU A 71 1.39 6.05 10.83
CA LEU A 71 0.77 5.11 9.90
C LEU A 71 1.36 3.69 9.98
N HIS A 72 1.95 3.33 11.12
CA HIS A 72 2.50 1.99 11.34
C HIS A 72 1.47 0.90 10.97
N GLY A 73 1.84 0.03 10.02
CA GLY A 73 1.02 -1.10 9.56
C GLY A 73 -0.20 -0.75 8.69
N VAL A 74 -0.48 0.53 8.42
CA VAL A 74 -1.65 0.92 7.62
C VAL A 74 -1.35 0.78 6.13
N PRO A 75 -2.14 -0.01 5.36
CA PRO A 75 -1.97 -0.10 3.91
C PRO A 75 -2.34 1.23 3.23
N PHE A 76 -1.56 1.63 2.22
CA PHE A 76 -1.91 2.77 1.38
C PHE A 76 -1.47 2.58 -0.07
N THR A 77 -2.14 3.28 -0.97
CA THR A 77 -1.81 3.29 -2.39
C THR A 77 -1.02 4.54 -2.78
N LEU A 78 -0.03 4.39 -3.64
CA LEU A 78 0.80 5.46 -4.17
C LEU A 78 0.44 5.72 -5.63
N LYS A 79 0.31 6.99 -6.03
CA LYS A 79 0.02 7.36 -7.42
C LYS A 79 1.17 6.91 -8.33
N ASP A 80 0.85 6.28 -9.47
CA ASP A 80 1.77 5.81 -10.53
C ASP A 80 2.60 6.92 -11.25
N ALA A 81 2.68 8.11 -10.66
CA ALA A 81 3.65 9.15 -11.01
C ALA A 81 4.91 9.10 -10.12
N HIS A 82 4.90 8.31 -9.05
CA HIS A 82 6.01 8.19 -8.12
C HIS A 82 6.80 6.93 -8.44
N ALA A 83 8.02 7.12 -8.94
CA ALA A 83 8.92 6.02 -9.23
C ALA A 83 9.21 5.21 -7.96
N THR A 84 8.89 3.92 -8.01
CA THR A 84 9.08 2.96 -6.93
C THR A 84 10.04 1.88 -7.40
N ALA A 85 11.20 1.76 -6.76
CA ALA A 85 12.24 0.84 -7.21
C ALA A 85 11.71 -0.59 -7.33
N GLY A 86 11.93 -1.24 -8.49
CA GLY A 86 11.48 -2.61 -8.75
C GLY A 86 9.98 -2.75 -9.07
N MET A 87 9.18 -1.67 -8.99
CA MET A 87 7.76 -1.67 -9.33
C MET A 87 7.51 -0.84 -10.59
N ARG A 88 6.72 -1.41 -11.51
CA ARG A 88 6.37 -0.76 -12.79
C ARG A 88 5.72 0.61 -12.54
N THR A 89 6.27 1.64 -13.17
CA THR A 89 5.80 3.03 -13.08
C THR A 89 5.50 3.55 -14.48
N THR A 90 4.23 3.79 -14.82
CA THR A 90 3.83 4.15 -16.20
C THR A 90 3.52 5.62 -16.40
N THR A 91 3.19 6.34 -15.33
CA THR A 91 2.71 7.74 -15.33
C THR A 91 1.50 8.00 -16.23
N GLY A 92 0.82 6.95 -16.71
CA GLY A 92 -0.21 7.04 -17.75
C GLY A 92 0.34 7.40 -19.13
N PHE A 93 1.65 7.29 -19.36
CA PHE A 93 2.32 7.62 -20.62
C PHE A 93 2.69 6.32 -21.37
N PRO A 94 2.10 6.02 -22.55
CA PRO A 94 2.28 4.73 -23.23
C PRO A 94 3.75 4.29 -23.43
N PRO A 95 4.70 5.19 -23.75
CA PRO A 95 6.12 4.83 -23.85
C PRO A 95 6.75 4.28 -22.56
N LEU A 96 6.14 4.53 -21.40
CA LEU A 96 6.62 4.06 -20.10
C LEU A 96 5.88 2.81 -19.60
N VAL A 97 5.07 2.14 -20.43
CA VAL A 97 4.26 0.98 -20.03
C VAL A 97 5.08 -0.13 -19.35
N ASN A 98 6.33 -0.34 -19.78
CA ASN A 98 7.27 -1.34 -19.26
C ASN A 98 8.41 -0.73 -18.43
N TYR A 99 8.32 0.54 -18.05
CA TYR A 99 9.37 1.21 -17.29
C TYR A 99 9.38 0.73 -15.83
N VAL A 100 10.52 0.19 -15.40
CA VAL A 100 10.79 -0.21 -14.02
C VAL A 100 11.97 0.63 -13.50
N PRO A 101 11.74 1.61 -12.62
CA PRO A 101 12.79 2.45 -12.10
C PRO A 101 13.72 1.66 -11.16
N ARG A 102 15.01 2.05 -11.15
CA ARG A 102 16.03 1.47 -10.27
C ARG A 102 16.15 2.16 -8.91
N ARG A 103 15.58 3.35 -8.77
CA ARG A 103 15.60 4.14 -7.53
C ARG A 103 14.20 4.59 -7.21
N ILE A 104 13.89 4.59 -5.92
CA ILE A 104 12.67 5.21 -5.40
C ILE A 104 12.86 6.72 -5.36
N VAL A 105 11.82 7.47 -5.71
CA VAL A 105 11.78 8.90 -5.38
C VAL A 105 11.44 9.01 -3.90
N PRO A 106 12.29 9.64 -3.06
CA PRO A 106 12.01 9.75 -1.64
C PRO A 106 10.69 10.49 -1.43
N LEU A 107 9.73 9.83 -0.77
CA LEU A 107 8.51 10.47 -0.37
C LEU A 107 8.82 11.36 0.85
N PRO A 108 8.44 12.63 0.85
CA PRO A 108 8.82 13.57 1.91
C PRO A 108 8.35 13.16 3.32
N HIS A 109 7.41 12.20 3.43
CA HIS A 109 6.79 11.79 4.70
C HIS A 109 6.52 10.28 4.86
N ALA A 110 6.89 9.43 3.90
CA ALA A 110 6.65 7.99 3.98
C ALA A 110 7.99 7.25 3.98
N SER A 111 8.28 6.58 5.10
CA SER A 111 9.41 5.66 5.19
C SER A 111 9.08 4.36 4.45
N GLU A 112 10.10 3.64 3.97
CA GLU A 112 10.00 2.30 3.35
C GLU A 112 9.34 1.24 4.25
N ARG A 113 8.97 1.61 5.49
CA ARG A 113 8.43 0.75 6.54
C ARG A 113 6.89 0.74 6.54
N GLN A 114 6.23 1.00 5.42
CA GLN A 114 4.77 0.98 5.32
C GLN A 114 4.36 0.07 4.16
N ALA A 115 3.18 -0.56 4.25
CA ALA A 115 2.67 -1.38 3.17
C ALA A 115 2.23 -0.48 2.01
N VAL A 116 2.98 -0.54 0.90
CA VAL A 116 2.77 0.29 -0.29
C VAL A 116 2.13 -0.52 -1.41
N PHE A 117 1.04 -0.02 -1.97
CA PHE A 117 0.50 -0.44 -3.28
C PHE A 117 0.75 0.66 -4.31
N SER A 118 0.85 0.36 -5.60
CA SER A 118 0.75 1.40 -6.64
C SER A 118 -0.68 1.45 -7.17
N TRP A 119 -1.30 2.63 -7.06
CA TRP A 119 -2.55 2.96 -7.71
C TRP A 119 -2.26 3.91 -8.88
N GLY A 120 -2.79 3.60 -10.05
CA GLY A 120 -2.59 4.42 -11.23
C GLY A 120 -3.92 4.74 -11.86
N LYS A 121 -4.19 6.02 -12.07
CA LYS A 121 -5.23 6.37 -13.03
C LYS A 121 -4.70 6.00 -14.41
N ARG A 122 -5.45 5.17 -15.15
CA ARG A 122 -5.38 5.19 -16.61
C ARG A 122 -5.96 6.54 -17.04
N THR A 123 -5.15 7.60 -17.04
CA THR A 123 -5.52 8.83 -17.72
C THR A 123 -5.28 8.60 -19.20
N TRP A 124 -6.37 8.57 -19.97
CA TRP A 124 -6.44 8.59 -21.43
C TRP A 124 -6.17 7.26 -22.15
N LEU A 125 -7.01 6.26 -21.90
CA LEU A 125 -7.54 5.37 -22.95
C LEU A 125 -9.01 5.08 -22.64
#